data_AF-A0A7J2S353-F1
#
_entry.id   AF-A0A7J2S353-F1
#
_cell.length_a   1.000
_cell.length_b   1.000
_cell.length_c   1.000
_cell.angle_alpha   90.00
_cell.angle_beta   90.00
_cell.angle_gamma   90.00
#
_symmetry.space_group_name_H-M   'P 1'
#
loop_
_entity.id
_entity.type
_entity.pdbx_description
1 polymer ?
#
loop_
_entity_poly.entity_id
_entity_poly.type
_entity_poly.pdbx_seq_one_letter_code
_entity_poly.pdbx_strand_id
1 'polypeptide(L)'
;MKDPSSLWKTGLPLQTEGSMLYIHCFDLRGWRYIEVRERRTKEDYAEFMKNVADRYPEAEIIRVLQDNLNTHTYCSFYERFEPEEAKKLCEKFEFHYTPKKASWLNMAEIEFSALSKQCLDQR
;
A
#
# COMPACT_ATOMS: atom_id res chain seq x y z
N MET A 1 9.32 -37.95 -31.97
CA MET A 1 10.24 -37.33 -30.99
C MET A 1 10.44 -35.89 -31.44
N LYS A 2 9.75 -34.92 -30.82
CA LYS A 2 9.83 -33.50 -31.21
C LYS A 2 10.96 -32.83 -30.43
N ASP A 3 11.73 -32.01 -31.14
CA ASP A 3 12.86 -31.22 -30.66
C ASP A 3 12.48 -30.34 -29.45
N PRO A 4 13.20 -30.41 -28.30
CA PRO A 4 12.91 -29.61 -27.10
C PRO A 4 13.17 -28.11 -27.26
N SER A 5 13.84 -27.69 -28.34
CA SER A 5 14.29 -26.31 -28.53
C SER A 5 13.23 -25.37 -29.13
N SER A 6 11.98 -25.81 -29.31
CA SER A 6 10.90 -24.98 -29.87
C SER A 6 9.90 -24.40 -28.86
N LEU A 7 10.13 -24.54 -27.55
CA LEU A 7 9.16 -24.15 -26.51
C LEU A 7 9.49 -22.85 -25.74
N TRP A 8 10.53 -22.10 -26.11
CA TRP A 8 10.91 -20.86 -25.42
C TRP A 8 10.33 -19.57 -26.00
N LYS A 9 9.37 -19.65 -26.93
CA LYS A 9 8.69 -18.48 -27.50
C LYS A 9 7.29 -18.25 -26.92
N THR A 10 7.20 -18.02 -25.62
CA THR A 10 6.20 -17.13 -25.02
C THR A 10 6.73 -16.66 -23.66
N GLY A 11 7.79 -15.86 -23.69
CA GLY A 11 7.92 -14.82 -22.69
C GLY A 11 6.77 -13.85 -22.94
N LEU A 12 5.62 -14.06 -22.29
CA LEU A 12 4.71 -12.94 -22.09
C LEU A 12 5.55 -11.89 -21.37
N PRO A 13 5.76 -10.68 -21.92
CA PRO A 13 6.19 -9.60 -21.07
C PRO A 13 5.13 -9.54 -19.98
N LEU A 14 5.54 -9.64 -18.71
CA LEU A 14 4.78 -8.97 -17.67
C LEU A 14 4.76 -7.52 -18.12
N GLN A 15 3.67 -7.14 -18.80
CA GLN A 15 3.31 -5.74 -18.93
C GLN A 15 3.18 -5.27 -17.49
N THR A 16 4.24 -4.63 -17.00
CA THR A 16 4.15 -3.69 -15.89
C THR A 16 3.44 -2.45 -16.42
N GLU A 17 2.23 -2.62 -16.96
CA GLU A 17 1.36 -1.51 -17.35
C GLU A 17 0.46 -1.23 -16.16
N GLY A 18 0.89 -0.26 -15.36
CA GLY A 18 0.11 0.25 -14.23
C GLY A 18 0.88 0.11 -12.93
N SER A 19 1.17 1.25 -12.30
CA SER A 19 1.71 1.34 -10.96
C SER A 19 0.69 0.76 -9.97
N MET A 20 0.77 -0.55 -9.72
CA MET A 20 -0.05 -1.23 -8.73
C MET A 20 0.31 -0.72 -7.34
N LEU A 21 -0.65 -0.11 -6.64
CA LEU A 21 -0.46 0.34 -5.26
C LEU A 21 -0.82 -0.80 -4.32
N TYR A 22 0.17 -1.26 -3.57
CA TYR A 22 -0.02 -2.05 -2.35
C TYR A 22 -0.05 -1.08 -1.19
N ILE A 23 -1.21 -0.90 -0.56
CA ILE A 23 -1.25 -0.21 0.73
C ILE A 23 -1.27 -1.28 1.80
N HIS A 24 -0.21 -1.29 2.58
CA HIS A 24 0.04 -2.29 3.60
C HIS A 24 -0.06 -1.62 4.97
N CYS A 25 -0.98 -2.11 5.81
CA CYS A 25 -1.07 -1.69 7.20
C CYS A 25 -0.81 -2.90 8.11
N PHE A 26 0.09 -2.71 9.08
CA PHE A 26 0.33 -3.67 10.16
C PHE A 26 -0.18 -3.06 11.45
N ASP A 27 -0.95 -3.84 12.22
CA ASP A 27 -1.25 -3.47 13.60
C ASP A 27 -0.25 -4.14 14.56
N LEU A 28 -0.27 -3.73 15.83
CA LEU A 28 0.59 -4.29 16.88
C LEU A 28 0.30 -5.77 17.20
N ARG A 29 -0.78 -6.33 16.63
CA ARG A 29 -1.17 -7.73 16.79
C ARG A 29 -0.66 -8.59 15.62
N GLY A 30 0.00 -8.00 14.63
CA GLY A 30 0.54 -8.67 13.46
C GLY A 30 -0.50 -8.94 12.37
N TRP A 31 -1.67 -8.30 12.41
CA TRP A 31 -2.62 -8.35 11.31
C TRP A 31 -2.11 -7.51 10.15
N ARG A 32 -2.24 -8.07 8.95
CA ARG A 32 -1.89 -7.43 7.69
C ARG A 32 -3.16 -7.09 6.95
N TYR A 33 -3.32 -5.83 6.56
CA TYR A 33 -4.34 -5.42 5.62
C TYR A 33 -3.67 -4.99 4.33
N ILE A 34 -4.09 -5.62 3.22
CA ILE A 34 -3.52 -5.42 1.89
C ILE A 34 -4.67 -5.14 0.94
N GLU A 35 -4.56 -4.04 0.22
CA GLU A 35 -5.46 -3.69 -0.87
C GLU A 35 -4.64 -3.47 -2.13
N VAL A 36 -5.14 -4.00 -3.25
CA VAL A 36 -4.48 -3.92 -4.56
C VAL A 36 -5.32 -3.00 -5.44
N ARG A 37 -4.70 -1.91 -5.90
CA ARG A 37 -5.34 -0.93 -6.81
C ARG A 37 -4.52 -0.79 -8.07
N GLU A 38 -5.19 -0.55 -9.20
CA GLU A 38 -4.54 -0.36 -10.52
C GLU A 38 -3.74 0.94 -10.62
N ARG A 39 -4.13 1.94 -9.83
CA ARG A 39 -3.51 3.25 -9.80
C ARG A 39 -3.13 3.64 -8.38
N ARG A 40 -2.24 4.63 -8.32
CA ARG A 40 -1.73 5.22 -7.09
C ARG A 40 -2.12 6.70 -7.04
N THR A 41 -3.37 6.98 -6.75
CA THR A 41 -3.89 8.36 -6.62
C THR A 41 -4.06 8.76 -5.15
N LYS A 42 -4.27 10.06 -4.91
CA LYS A 42 -4.66 10.57 -3.60
C LYS A 42 -6.03 10.06 -3.17
N GLU A 43 -6.94 9.88 -4.13
CA GLU A 43 -8.26 9.32 -3.93
C GLU A 43 -8.19 7.86 -3.46
N ASP A 44 -7.37 7.03 -4.13
CA ASP A 44 -7.15 5.63 -3.74
C ASP A 44 -6.59 5.53 -2.30
N TYR A 45 -5.62 6.39 -1.98
CA TYR A 45 -5.06 6.45 -0.63
C TYR A 45 -6.11 6.87 0.40
N ALA A 46 -6.91 7.89 0.11
CA ALA A 46 -7.94 8.37 1.03
C ALA A 46 -9.01 7.30 1.30
N GLU A 47 -9.46 6.57 0.28
CA GLU A 47 -10.38 5.44 0.41
C GLU A 47 -9.82 4.34 1.31
N PHE A 48 -8.57 3.95 1.08
CA PHE A 48 -7.92 2.94 1.90
C PHE A 48 -7.84 3.37 3.37
N MET A 49 -7.45 4.61 3.64
CA MET A 49 -7.35 5.12 5.01
C MET A 49 -8.72 5.16 5.69
N LYS A 50 -9.80 5.47 4.95
CA LYS A 50 -11.16 5.35 5.46
C LYS A 50 -11.48 3.88 5.84
N ASN A 51 -11.15 2.91 4.99
CA ASN A 51 -11.34 1.49 5.31
C ASN A 51 -10.59 1.06 6.58
N VAL A 52 -9.38 1.59 6.79
CA VAL A 52 -8.62 1.40 8.03
C VAL A 52 -9.35 2.00 9.22
N ALA A 53 -9.83 3.25 9.12
CA ALA A 53 -10.56 3.92 10.20
C ALA A 53 -11.85 3.20 10.59
N ASP A 54 -12.58 2.67 9.60
CA ASP A 54 -13.83 1.92 9.79
C ASP A 54 -13.58 0.58 10.49
N ARG A 55 -12.38 -0.01 10.34
CA ARG A 55 -12.00 -1.28 10.98
C ARG A 55 -11.58 -1.12 12.45
N TYR A 56 -11.20 0.09 12.84
CA TYR A 56 -10.87 0.43 14.23
C TYR A 56 -11.81 1.55 14.74
N PRO A 57 -13.12 1.29 14.86
CA PRO A 57 -14.08 2.30 15.28
C PRO A 57 -13.80 2.82 16.71
N GLU A 58 -13.34 1.93 17.59
CA GLU A 58 -13.01 2.22 18.99
C GLU A 58 -11.69 2.99 19.18
N ALA A 59 -10.85 3.09 18.14
CA ALA A 59 -9.60 3.83 18.24
C ALA A 59 -9.88 5.33 18.17
N GLU A 60 -9.55 6.05 19.24
CA GLU A 60 -9.60 7.52 19.26
C GLU A 60 -8.59 8.12 18.28
N ILE A 61 -7.36 7.59 18.26
CA ILE A 61 -6.30 7.99 17.34
C ILE A 61 -5.62 6.75 16.76
N ILE A 62 -5.48 6.72 15.44
CA ILE A 62 -4.72 5.73 14.70
C ILE A 62 -3.39 6.35 14.28
N ARG A 63 -2.29 5.90 14.90
CA ARG A 63 -0.93 6.33 14.56
C ARG A 63 -0.44 5.54 13.35
N VAL A 64 -0.04 6.24 12.29
CA VAL A 64 0.39 5.61 11.03
C VAL A 64 1.82 6.04 10.73
N LEU A 65 2.71 5.06 10.61
CA LEU A 65 4.05 5.27 10.08
C LEU A 65 4.04 4.95 8.58
N GLN A 66 4.38 5.93 7.75
CA GLN A 66 4.36 5.79 6.29
C GLN A 66 5.56 6.49 5.63
N ASP A 67 5.80 6.20 4.36
CA ASP A 67 6.81 6.88 3.56
C ASP A 67 6.37 8.29 3.11
N ASN A 68 7.33 9.06 2.60
CA ASN A 68 7.14 10.48 2.29
C ASN A 68 6.69 10.68 0.83
N LEU A 69 5.50 10.18 0.52
CA LEU A 69 4.89 10.28 -0.80
C LEU A 69 3.91 11.45 -0.88
N ASN A 70 3.81 12.06 -2.06
CA ASN A 70 2.87 13.18 -2.29
C ASN A 70 1.38 12.79 -2.09
N THR A 71 1.07 11.50 -2.11
CA THR A 71 -0.26 10.94 -1.83
C THR A 71 -0.54 10.81 -0.34
N HIS A 72 0.50 10.73 0.50
CA HIS A 72 0.41 10.42 1.92
C HIS A 72 0.28 11.69 2.75
N THR A 73 -0.82 12.40 2.56
CA THR A 73 -1.07 13.68 3.22
C THR A 73 -2.52 13.80 3.63
N TYR A 74 -2.81 14.63 4.64
CA TYR A 74 -4.18 14.96 5.03
C TYR A 74 -4.98 15.62 3.90
N CYS A 75 -4.31 16.34 2.99
CA CYS A 75 -4.96 16.94 1.81
C CYS A 75 -5.70 15.89 0.95
N SER A 76 -5.18 14.66 0.90
CA SER A 76 -5.82 13.57 0.16
C SER A 76 -7.24 13.28 0.65
N PHE A 77 -7.53 13.49 1.93
CA PHE A 77 -8.89 13.33 2.47
C PHE A 77 -9.84 14.41 1.95
N TYR A 78 -9.39 15.66 1.93
CA TYR A 78 -10.19 16.78 1.40
C TYR A 78 -10.36 16.73 -0.12
N GLU A 79 -9.45 16.08 -0.84
CA GLU A 79 -9.60 15.85 -2.28
C GLU A 79 -10.67 14.78 -2.58
N ARG A 80 -10.90 13.84 -1.65
CA ARG A 80 -11.78 12.68 -1.89
C ARG A 80 -13.14 12.74 -1.19
N PHE A 81 -13.22 13.34 -0.02
CA PHE A 81 -14.41 13.31 0.84
C PHE A 81 -14.96 14.70 1.12
N GLU A 82 -16.23 14.75 1.51
CA GLU A 82 -16.86 15.99 1.97
C GLU A 82 -16.09 16.57 3.17
N PRO A 83 -16.03 17.90 3.34
CA PRO A 83 -15.17 18.55 4.33
C PRO A 83 -15.38 18.05 5.78
N GLU A 84 -16.60 17.69 6.15
CA GLU A 84 -16.92 17.16 7.49
C GLU A 84 -16.31 15.76 7.70
N GLU A 85 -16.42 14.88 6.70
CA GLU A 85 -15.85 13.53 6.75
C GLU A 85 -14.32 13.57 6.68
N ALA A 86 -13.77 14.40 5.78
CA ALA A 86 -12.33 14.61 5.68
C ALA A 86 -11.73 15.11 7.00
N LYS A 87 -12.42 16.02 7.69
CA LYS A 87 -12.00 16.53 9.00
C LYS A 87 -12.01 15.42 10.06
N LYS A 88 -13.06 14.60 10.13
CA LYS A 88 -13.13 13.45 11.06
C LYS A 88 -11.98 12.48 10.83
N LEU A 89 -11.63 12.21 9.58
CA LEU A 89 -10.48 11.37 9.24
C LEU A 89 -9.15 12.05 9.65
N CYS A 90 -8.99 13.35 9.41
CA CYS A 90 -7.80 14.09 9.86
C CYS A 90 -7.61 14.01 11.38
N GLU A 91 -8.69 14.13 12.15
CA GLU A 91 -8.66 14.07 13.61
C GLU A 91 -8.37 12.65 14.12
N LYS A 92 -8.82 11.62 13.39
CA LYS A 92 -8.62 10.21 13.75
C LYS A 92 -7.22 9.68 13.43
N PHE A 93 -6.46 10.32 12.54
CA PHE A 93 -5.14 9.84 12.13
C PHE A 93 -4.00 10.75 12.59
N GLU A 94 -2.95 10.14 13.13
CA GLU A 94 -1.66 10.80 13.42
C GLU A 94 -0.58 10.25 12.47
N PHE A 95 -0.10 11.07 11.54
CA PHE A 95 0.89 10.66 10.54
C PHE A 95 2.33 10.89 11.00
N HIS A 96 3.10 9.81 11.01
CA HIS A 96 4.56 9.82 11.15
C HIS A 96 5.19 9.39 9.82
N TYR A 97 6.26 10.06 9.43
CA TYR A 97 6.95 9.78 8.18
C TYR A 97 8.30 9.12 8.43
N THR A 98 8.65 8.13 7.62
CA THR A 98 10.00 7.56 7.62
C THR A 98 11.02 8.65 7.29
N PRO A 99 12.19 8.68 7.94
CA PRO A 99 13.26 9.62 7.60
C PRO A 99 13.65 9.53 6.12
N LYS A 100 13.98 10.69 5.53
CA LYS A 100 14.45 10.74 4.13
C LYS A 100 15.70 9.87 3.99
N LYS A 101 15.71 8.95 3.02
CA LYS A 101 16.76 7.94 2.74
C LYS A 101 16.83 6.74 3.69
N ALA A 102 15.80 6.50 4.51
CA ALA A 102 15.71 5.30 5.35
C ALA A 102 14.71 4.27 4.78
N SER A 103 14.81 3.94 3.49
CA SER A 103 13.93 2.96 2.85
C SER A 103 14.01 1.56 3.50
N TRP A 104 15.16 1.23 4.10
CA TRP A 104 15.34 0.00 4.89
C TRP A 104 14.46 -0.07 6.15
N LEU A 105 13.86 1.04 6.61
CA LEU A 105 12.85 1.07 7.68
C LEU A 105 11.42 0.99 7.14
N ASN A 106 11.21 0.98 5.82
CA ASN A 106 9.89 0.92 5.23
C ASN A 106 9.35 -0.52 5.35
N MET A 107 8.42 -0.72 6.28
CA MET A 107 7.85 -2.04 6.57
C MET A 107 7.15 -2.65 5.35
N ALA A 108 6.55 -1.82 4.48
CA ALA A 108 5.94 -2.28 3.25
C ALA A 108 6.98 -2.85 2.26
N GLU A 109 8.15 -2.23 2.14
CA GLU A 109 9.25 -2.73 1.28
C GLU A 109 9.83 -4.05 1.82
N ILE A 110 10.01 -4.15 3.14
CA ILE A 110 10.50 -5.38 3.80
C ILE A 110 9.54 -6.54 3.52
N GLU A 111 8.24 -6.31 3.71
CA GLU A 111 7.22 -7.34 3.48
C GLU A 111 7.11 -7.70 2.01
N PHE A 112 7.17 -6.72 1.09
CA PHE A 112 7.18 -7.00 -0.34
C PHE A 112 8.40 -7.84 -0.74
N SER A 113 9.57 -7.59 -0.14
CA SER A 113 10.76 -8.42 -0.33
C SER A 113 10.56 -9.85 0.20
N ALA A 114 9.93 -10.01 1.37
CA ALA A 114 9.63 -11.32 1.94
C ALA A 114 8.63 -12.11 1.07
N LEU A 115 7.52 -11.47 0.67
CA LEU A 115 6.52 -12.07 -0.23
C LEU A 115 7.12 -12.44 -1.58
N SER A 116 7.93 -11.57 -2.17
CA SER A 116 8.60 -11.86 -3.44
C SER A 116 9.49 -13.11 -3.33
N LYS A 117 10.28 -13.24 -2.25
CA LYS A 117 11.10 -14.43 -2.01
C LYS A 117 10.25 -15.68 -1.78
N GLN A 118 9.18 -15.59 -1.01
CA GLN A 118 8.36 -16.77 -0.71
C GLN A 118 7.52 -17.25 -1.90
N CYS A 119 7.04 -16.32 -2.72
CA CYS A 119 6.10 -16.61 -3.80
C CYS A 119 6.77 -16.77 -5.18
N LEU A 120 7.98 -16.22 -5.39
CA LEU A 120 8.64 -16.21 -6.70
C LEU A 120 9.94 -17.02 -6.75
N ASP A 121 10.46 -17.48 -5.61
CA ASP A 121 11.66 -18.34 -5.53
C ASP A 121 11.32 -19.84 -5.65
N GLN A 122 10.06 -20.18 -5.98
CA GLN A 122 9.64 -21.54 -6.34
C GLN A 122 9.85 -21.82 -7.83
N ARG A 123 11.11 -21.78 -8.28
CA ARG A 123 11.52 -22.26 -9.61
C ARG A 123 12.24 -23.59 -9.55
#